data_AF-A0AAW7QVY3-F1
#
_entry.id   AF-A0AAW7QVY3-F1
#
_cell.length_a   1.000
_cell.length_b   1.000
_cell.length_c   1.000
_cell.angle_alpha   90.00
_cell.angle_beta   90.00
_cell.angle_gamma   90.00
#
_symmetry.space_group_name_H-M   'P 1'
#
loop_
_entity.id
_entity.type
_entity.pdbx_description
1 polymer ?
#
loop_
_entity_poly.entity_id
_entity_poly.type
_entity_poly.pdbx_seq_one_letter_code
_entity_poly.pdbx_strand_id
1 'polypeptide(L)'
;MRAYLDIETTYNGIMSVIGIYRHDRGVIQLVGSGIYDVALYEALESITTIVTFNGSSFDLPVIKRQLQADLRAKFAHRDLLPECRRRGLRGGLKGVEETLGIRRASSGLTGRDAPRLWARYEDYGDRVALQMLLDYNRDDVINLAMIEALLDANNLPVANPARTVKLG
;
A
#
# COMPACT_ATOMS: atom_id res chain seq x y z
N MET A 1 -16.95 -6.98 3.23
CA MET A 1 -16.44 -5.63 2.91
C MET A 1 -14.97 -5.71 2.51
N ARG A 2 -14.44 -4.67 1.86
CA ARG A 2 -13.02 -4.61 1.45
C ARG A 2 -12.21 -3.75 2.42
N ALA A 3 -10.98 -4.15 2.67
CA ALA A 3 -9.93 -3.33 3.26
C ALA A 3 -8.75 -3.23 2.31
N TYR A 4 -8.19 -2.03 2.17
CA TYR A 4 -7.01 -1.77 1.36
C TYR A 4 -5.82 -1.62 2.28
N LEU A 5 -4.83 -2.47 2.12
CA LEU A 5 -3.74 -2.63 3.07
C LEU A 5 -2.40 -2.40 2.39
N ASP A 6 -1.54 -1.67 3.09
CA ASP A 6 -0.15 -1.39 2.73
C ASP A 6 0.69 -1.28 4.01
N ILE A 7 1.96 -1.69 3.96
CA ILE A 7 2.90 -1.56 5.08
C ILE A 7 4.12 -0.73 4.73
N GLU A 8 4.65 -0.06 5.75
CA GLU A 8 5.98 0.52 5.72
C GLU A 8 6.93 -0.25 6.61
N THR A 9 8.20 -0.28 6.23
CA THR A 9 9.24 -0.97 6.99
C THR A 9 10.45 -0.09 7.26
N THR A 10 11.16 -0.42 8.33
CA THR A 10 12.48 0.13 8.63
C THR A 10 13.55 -0.45 7.70
N TYR A 11 14.78 0.06 7.76
CA TYR A 11 15.91 -0.50 7.01
C TYR A 11 16.17 -1.99 7.30
N ASN A 12 15.82 -2.44 8.50
CA ASN A 12 15.97 -3.84 8.93
C ASN A 12 14.73 -4.70 8.61
N GLY A 13 13.77 -4.15 7.88
CA GLY A 13 12.55 -4.85 7.47
C GLY A 13 11.52 -5.05 8.57
N ILE A 14 11.67 -4.41 9.73
CA ILE A 14 10.65 -4.38 10.80
C ILE A 14 9.52 -3.44 10.37
N MET A 15 8.26 -3.82 10.57
CA MET A 15 7.12 -2.95 10.26
C MET A 15 7.14 -1.69 11.13
N SER A 16 7.06 -0.54 10.47
CA SER A 16 6.96 0.77 11.11
C SER A 16 5.53 1.31 11.07
N VAL A 17 4.80 1.04 9.99
CA VAL A 17 3.39 1.43 9.81
C VAL A 17 2.62 0.29 9.14
N ILE A 18 1.40 0.03 9.59
CA ILE A 18 0.38 -0.68 8.80
C ILE A 18 -0.74 0.32 8.50
N GLY A 19 -0.94 0.59 7.21
CA GLY A 19 -2.06 1.38 6.72
C GLY A 19 -3.22 0.47 6.33
N ILE A 20 -4.43 0.86 6.73
CA ILE A 20 -5.67 0.19 6.32
C ILE A 20 -6.70 1.26 5.95
N TYR A 21 -7.19 1.24 4.71
CA TYR A 21 -8.35 2.02 4.32
C TYR A 21 -9.59 1.15 4.21
N ARG A 22 -10.70 1.63 4.78
CA ARG A 22 -12.03 1.04 4.65
C ARG A 22 -13.04 2.14 4.31
N HIS A 23 -13.99 1.84 3.43
CA HIS A 23 -15.04 2.81 3.11
C HIS A 23 -15.94 3.18 4.30
N ASP A 24 -16.13 2.26 5.25
CA ASP A 24 -17.01 2.46 6.40
C ASP A 24 -16.33 3.15 7.60
N ARG A 25 -14.99 3.10 7.69
CA ARG A 25 -14.23 3.66 8.82
C ARG A 25 -13.15 4.69 8.44
N GLY A 26 -12.87 4.87 7.15
CA GLY A 26 -11.76 5.70 6.68
C GLY A 26 -10.41 5.02 6.84
N VAL A 27 -9.36 5.83 7.01
CA VAL A 27 -7.96 5.37 7.13
C VAL A 27 -7.64 5.10 8.60
N ILE A 28 -7.11 3.91 8.86
CA ILE A 28 -6.58 3.45 10.14
C ILE A 28 -5.08 3.20 9.94
N GLN A 29 -4.24 3.72 10.84
CA GLN A 29 -2.79 3.54 10.77
C GLN A 29 -2.28 3.05 12.14
N LEU A 30 -1.71 1.84 12.14
CA LEU A 30 -1.00 1.28 13.30
C LEU A 30 0.47 1.65 13.17
N VAL A 31 1.08 2.17 14.23
CA VAL A 31 2.42 2.80 14.17
C VAL A 31 3.32 2.24 15.26
N GLY A 32 4.54 1.80 14.89
CA GLY A 32 5.55 1.33 15.82
C GLY A 32 5.03 0.28 16.82
N SER A 33 5.13 0.57 18.11
CA SER A 33 4.66 -0.31 19.19
C SER A 33 3.15 -0.56 19.20
N GLY A 34 2.37 0.23 18.47
CA GLY A 34 0.93 -0.01 18.25
C GLY A 34 0.64 -1.12 17.25
N ILE A 35 1.66 -1.71 16.62
CA ILE A 35 1.52 -2.80 15.67
C ILE A 35 1.59 -4.13 16.41
N TYR A 36 0.43 -4.75 16.60
CA TYR A 36 0.29 -6.11 17.12
C TYR A 36 -0.94 -6.78 16.50
N ASP A 37 -1.04 -8.09 16.64
CA ASP A 37 -2.05 -8.93 15.98
C ASP A 37 -3.49 -8.54 16.35
N VAL A 38 -3.77 -8.30 17.63
CA VAL A 38 -5.11 -7.90 18.10
C VAL A 38 -5.54 -6.58 17.45
N ALA A 39 -4.71 -5.54 17.47
CA ALA A 39 -5.01 -4.26 16.82
C ALA A 39 -5.22 -4.42 15.29
N LEU A 40 -4.44 -5.28 14.64
CA LEU A 40 -4.61 -5.59 13.23
C LEU A 40 -5.97 -6.25 12.96
N TYR A 41 -6.36 -7.24 13.76
CA TYR A 41 -7.64 -7.93 13.58
C TYR A 41 -8.85 -7.06 13.93
N GLU A 42 -8.73 -6.17 14.92
CA GLU A 42 -9.75 -5.15 15.22
C GLU A 42 -9.92 -4.19 14.05
N ALA A 43 -8.83 -3.72 13.44
CA ALA A 43 -8.87 -2.87 12.26
C ALA A 43 -9.51 -3.59 11.05
N LEU A 44 -9.40 -4.92 10.99
CA LEU A 44 -9.97 -5.79 9.93
C LEU A 44 -11.33 -6.40 10.31
N GLU A 45 -11.97 -5.96 11.39
CA GLU A 45 -13.27 -6.47 11.80
C GLU A 45 -14.32 -6.32 10.69
N SER A 46 -15.06 -7.41 10.43
CA SER A 46 -16.10 -7.52 9.38
C SER A 46 -15.61 -7.37 7.93
N ILE A 47 -14.29 -7.36 7.72
CA ILE A 47 -13.69 -7.41 6.38
C ILE A 47 -13.74 -8.85 5.86
N THR A 48 -14.04 -8.97 4.57
CA THR A 48 -14.07 -10.27 3.87
C THR A 48 -12.96 -10.38 2.83
N THR A 49 -12.48 -9.24 2.33
CA THR A 49 -11.48 -9.16 1.27
C THR A 49 -10.43 -8.12 1.61
N ILE A 50 -9.16 -8.51 1.54
CA ILE A 50 -8.02 -7.61 1.61
C ILE A 50 -7.53 -7.33 0.19
N VAL A 51 -7.30 -6.07 -0.11
CA VAL A 51 -6.76 -5.59 -1.38
C VAL A 51 -5.39 -4.97 -1.11
N THR A 52 -4.38 -5.33 -1.91
CA THR A 52 -2.99 -4.85 -1.79
C THR A 52 -2.40 -4.56 -3.15
N PHE A 53 -1.24 -3.89 -3.21
CA PHE A 53 -0.43 -3.83 -4.43
C PHE A 53 0.91 -4.53 -4.21
N ASN A 54 1.11 -5.69 -4.86
CA ASN A 54 2.24 -6.59 -4.64
C ASN A 54 2.29 -7.23 -3.23
N GLY A 55 1.20 -7.17 -2.47
CA GLY A 55 1.14 -7.70 -1.11
C GLY A 55 1.28 -9.22 -1.02
N SER A 56 1.06 -9.95 -2.13
CA SER A 56 1.35 -11.39 -2.19
C SER A 56 2.83 -11.69 -1.96
N SER A 57 3.71 -10.80 -2.42
CA SER A 57 5.16 -10.99 -2.42
C SER A 57 5.87 -10.25 -1.28
N PHE A 58 5.19 -9.30 -0.62
CA PHE A 58 5.80 -8.42 0.36
C PHE A 58 4.97 -8.28 1.64
N ASP A 59 3.88 -7.51 1.61
CA ASP A 59 3.10 -7.11 2.77
C ASP A 59 2.61 -8.29 3.61
N LEU A 60 1.91 -9.24 2.98
CA LEU A 60 1.30 -10.37 3.69
C LEU A 60 2.36 -11.34 4.25
N PRO A 61 3.44 -11.69 3.50
CA PRO A 61 4.56 -12.42 4.08
C PRO A 61 5.24 -11.73 5.27
N VAL A 62 5.38 -10.39 5.24
CA VAL A 62 5.98 -9.62 6.34
C VAL A 62 5.07 -9.64 7.57
N ILE A 63 3.78 -9.36 7.41
CA ILE A 63 2.77 -9.43 8.48
C ILE A 63 2.73 -10.83 9.10
N LYS A 64 2.67 -11.89 8.28
CA LYS A 64 2.66 -13.27 8.77
C LYS A 64 3.89 -13.59 9.59
N ARG A 65 5.08 -13.15 9.15
CA ARG A 65 6.34 -13.43 9.85
C ARG A 65 6.42 -12.69 11.20
N GLN A 66 6.04 -11.41 11.22
CA GLN A 66 6.26 -10.56 12.39
C GLN A 66 5.14 -10.66 13.43
N LEU A 67 3.90 -10.86 12.99
CA LEU A 67 2.72 -10.93 13.87
C LEU A 67 2.16 -12.34 14.00
N GLN A 68 2.73 -13.34 13.32
CA GLN A 68 2.17 -14.70 13.23
C GLN A 68 0.72 -14.71 12.70
N ALA A 69 0.32 -13.66 11.99
CA ALA A 69 -1.02 -13.44 11.48
C ALA A 69 -1.11 -13.86 10.00
N ASP A 70 -1.67 -15.04 9.73
CA ASP A 70 -1.91 -15.49 8.35
C ASP A 70 -3.21 -14.88 7.80
N LEU A 71 -3.11 -13.70 7.22
CA LEU A 71 -4.26 -12.99 6.66
C LEU A 71 -4.86 -13.74 5.46
N ARG A 72 -4.08 -14.47 4.66
CA ARG A 72 -4.60 -15.21 3.50
C ARG A 72 -5.39 -16.45 3.92
N ALA A 73 -5.17 -16.96 5.13
CA ALA A 73 -5.98 -18.04 5.70
C ALA A 73 -7.36 -17.56 6.19
N LYS A 74 -7.54 -16.25 6.42
CA LYS A 74 -8.75 -15.67 7.03
C LYS A 74 -9.58 -14.81 6.07
N PHE A 75 -8.95 -14.21 5.06
CA PHE A 75 -9.59 -13.27 4.15
C PHE A 75 -9.38 -13.69 2.70
N ALA A 76 -10.36 -13.39 1.84
CA ALA A 76 -10.10 -13.35 0.41
C ALA A 76 -9.03 -12.28 0.13
N HIS A 77 -8.20 -12.49 -0.88
CA HIS A 77 -7.12 -11.57 -1.21
C HIS A 77 -7.13 -11.22 -2.68
N ARG A 78 -7.07 -9.92 -2.97
CA ARG A 78 -6.93 -9.36 -4.31
C ARG A 78 -5.63 -8.57 -4.39
N ASP A 79 -4.72 -8.99 -5.27
CA ASP A 79 -3.47 -8.29 -5.52
C ASP A 79 -3.55 -7.53 -6.85
N LEU A 80 -3.44 -6.20 -6.77
CA LEU A 80 -3.62 -5.32 -7.92
C LEU A 80 -2.41 -5.31 -8.85
N LEU A 81 -1.20 -5.65 -8.40
CA LEU A 81 -0.02 -5.56 -9.27
C LEU A 81 -0.12 -6.51 -10.48
N PRO A 82 -0.44 -7.82 -10.31
CA PRO A 82 -0.64 -8.71 -11.45
C PRO A 82 -1.79 -8.27 -12.38
N GLU A 83 -2.87 -7.71 -11.82
CA GLU A 83 -4.00 -7.19 -12.60
C GLU A 83 -3.61 -5.99 -13.46
N CYS A 84 -2.93 -5.01 -12.87
CA CYS A 84 -2.38 -3.85 -13.56
C CYS A 84 -1.45 -4.28 -14.70
N ARG A 85 -0.53 -5.21 -14.43
CA ARG A 85 0.41 -5.74 -15.43
C ARG A 85 -0.30 -6.39 -16.62
N ARG A 86 -1.35 -7.18 -16.38
CA ARG A 86 -2.15 -7.79 -17.46
C ARG A 86 -2.82 -6.75 -18.37
N ARG A 87 -3.03 -5.53 -17.87
CA ARG A 87 -3.65 -4.42 -18.61
C ARG A 87 -2.62 -3.41 -19.12
N GLY A 88 -1.33 -3.75 -19.12
CA GLY A 88 -0.26 -2.91 -19.64
C GLY A 88 0.22 -1.80 -18.70
N LEU A 89 -0.34 -1.70 -17.49
CA LEU A 89 0.11 -0.76 -16.46
C LEU A 89 1.38 -1.34 -15.80
N ARG A 90 2.50 -0.63 -15.95
CA ARG A 90 3.83 -1.11 -15.51
C ARG A 90 4.39 -0.21 -14.41
N GLY A 91 5.27 -0.78 -13.59
CA GLY A 91 5.94 -0.09 -12.48
C GLY A 91 5.43 -0.53 -11.11
N GLY A 92 5.88 0.19 -10.07
CA GLY A 92 5.30 0.11 -8.73
C GLY A 92 4.00 0.93 -8.63
N LEU A 93 3.38 0.95 -7.45
CA LEU A 93 2.10 1.62 -7.19
C LEU A 93 2.09 3.06 -7.74
N LYS A 94 3.08 3.86 -7.36
CA LYS A 94 3.25 5.24 -7.84
C LYS A 94 3.29 5.37 -9.36
N GLY A 95 4.00 4.49 -10.06
CA GLY A 95 4.06 4.55 -11.52
C GLY A 95 2.71 4.21 -12.18
N VAL A 96 1.95 3.31 -11.56
CA VAL A 96 0.57 2.99 -11.99
C VAL A 96 -0.35 4.18 -11.75
N GLU A 97 -0.31 4.80 -10.57
CA GLU A 97 -1.10 5.99 -10.25
C GLU A 97 -0.83 7.15 -11.19
N GLU A 98 0.45 7.44 -11.48
CA GLU A 98 0.85 8.47 -12.45
C GLU A 98 0.26 8.20 -13.84
N THR A 99 0.29 6.93 -14.28
CA THR A 99 -0.31 6.52 -15.56
C THR A 99 -1.82 6.70 -15.57
N LEU A 100 -2.48 6.50 -14.42
CA LEU A 100 -3.92 6.65 -14.25
C LEU A 100 -4.36 8.08 -13.90
N GLY A 101 -3.42 9.02 -13.76
CA GLY A 101 -3.71 10.40 -13.36
C GLY A 101 -4.17 10.57 -11.91
N ILE A 102 -3.91 9.57 -11.05
CA ILE A 102 -4.20 9.63 -9.62
C ILE A 102 -3.16 10.52 -8.93
N ARG A 103 -3.62 11.51 -8.18
CA ARG A 103 -2.75 12.47 -7.49
C ARG A 103 -2.46 12.01 -6.07
N ARG A 104 -1.25 12.33 -5.61
CA ARG A 104 -0.80 12.14 -4.23
C ARG A 104 -0.71 13.48 -3.52
N ALA A 105 -1.13 13.54 -2.26
CA ALA A 105 -0.78 14.64 -1.36
C ALA A 105 0.72 14.57 -1.00
N SER A 106 1.26 13.35 -0.83
CA SER A 106 2.65 13.05 -0.50
C SER A 106 3.60 13.15 -1.72
N SER A 107 3.32 14.06 -2.65
CA SER A 107 4.06 14.17 -3.91
C SER A 107 5.57 14.38 -3.65
N GLY A 108 6.41 13.75 -4.47
CA GLY A 108 7.88 13.78 -4.32
C GLY A 108 8.47 12.68 -3.43
N LEU A 109 7.68 12.03 -2.57
CA LEU A 109 8.15 10.88 -1.79
C LEU A 109 8.13 9.58 -2.62
N THR A 110 8.99 8.64 -2.22
CA THR A 110 9.07 7.28 -2.75
C THR A 110 9.19 6.27 -1.61
N GLY A 111 8.89 5.00 -1.86
CA GLY A 111 9.08 3.94 -0.85
C GLY A 111 10.52 3.81 -0.32
N ARG A 112 11.52 4.39 -1.00
CA ARG A 112 12.91 4.45 -0.48
C ARG A 112 13.10 5.51 0.61
N ASP A 113 12.18 6.48 0.69
CA ASP A 113 12.19 7.52 1.72
C ASP A 113 11.60 7.03 3.03
N ALA A 114 10.71 6.04 3.01
CA ALA A 114 9.97 5.59 4.18
C ALA A 114 10.88 5.11 5.35
N PRO A 115 11.88 4.22 5.12
CA PRO A 115 12.81 3.84 6.18
C PRO A 115 13.59 5.02 6.78
N ARG A 116 13.93 6.02 5.96
CA ARG A 116 14.66 7.23 6.38
C ARG A 116 13.77 8.13 7.25
N LEU A 117 12.51 8.30 6.85
CA LEU A 117 11.53 9.09 7.62
C LEU A 117 11.26 8.45 8.97
N TRP A 118 11.13 7.12 9.00
CA TRP A 118 11.02 6.38 10.25
C TRP A 118 12.24 6.58 11.16
N ALA A 119 13.45 6.38 10.63
CA ALA A 119 14.68 6.54 11.40
C ALA A 119 14.79 7.96 12.02
N ARG A 120 14.43 9.00 11.26
CA ARG A 120 14.39 10.37 11.79
C ARG A 120 13.44 10.52 12.97
N TYR A 121 12.26 9.90 12.88
CA TYR A 121 11.30 9.90 13.97
C TYR A 121 11.81 9.12 15.19
N GLU A 122 12.31 7.91 14.98
CA GLU A 122 12.77 7.03 16.07
C GLU A 122 13.99 7.61 16.81
N ASP A 123 14.98 8.10 16.06
CA ASP A 123 16.27 8.53 16.62
C ASP A 123 16.21 9.94 17.22
N TYR A 124 15.37 10.83 16.66
CA TYR A 124 15.36 12.25 17.00
C TYR A 124 13.99 12.79 17.44
N GLY A 125 12.95 11.96 17.48
CA GLY A 125 11.59 12.39 17.78
C GLY A 125 10.99 13.31 16.71
N ASP A 126 11.47 13.24 15.47
CA ASP A 126 11.05 14.11 14.36
C ASP A 126 9.60 13.82 13.93
N ARG A 127 8.66 14.56 14.52
CA ARG A 127 7.22 14.43 14.25
C ARG A 127 6.84 14.82 12.83
N VAL A 128 7.61 15.70 12.19
CA VAL A 128 7.36 16.09 10.79
C VAL A 128 7.70 14.92 9.87
N ALA A 129 8.83 14.24 10.12
CA ALA A 129 9.18 13.04 9.38
C ALA A 129 8.13 11.93 9.53
N LEU A 130 7.62 11.72 10.76
CA LEU A 130 6.52 10.78 10.98
C LEU A 130 5.26 11.18 10.21
N GLN A 131 4.86 12.45 10.26
CA GLN A 131 3.67 12.91 9.54
C GLN A 131 3.80 12.69 8.02
N MET A 132 4.97 12.98 7.44
CA MET A 132 5.24 12.72 6.03
C MET A 132 5.14 11.22 5.67
N LEU A 133 5.61 10.34 6.56
CA LEU A 133 5.48 8.88 6.38
C LEU A 133 4.01 8.44 6.44
N LEU A 134 3.24 8.97 7.40
CA LEU A 134 1.83 8.66 7.54
C LEU A 134 0.99 9.18 6.36
N ASP A 135 1.32 10.36 5.82
CA ASP A 135 0.66 10.91 4.63
C ASP A 135 0.97 10.08 3.39
N TYR A 136 2.22 9.59 3.26
CA TYR A 136 2.61 8.69 2.18
C TYR A 136 1.85 7.35 2.23
N ASN A 137 1.85 6.68 3.39
CA ASN A 137 1.13 5.42 3.56
C ASN A 137 -0.39 5.59 3.42
N ARG A 138 -0.94 6.74 3.83
CA ARG A 138 -2.34 7.11 3.62
C ARG A 138 -2.69 7.19 2.13
N ASP A 139 -1.85 7.86 1.35
CA ASP A 139 -2.04 7.93 -0.11
C ASP A 139 -2.02 6.54 -0.71
N ASP A 140 -1.10 5.66 -0.30
CA ASP A 140 -1.02 4.29 -0.79
C ASP A 140 -2.35 3.54 -0.58
N VAL A 141 -2.87 3.48 0.65
CA VAL A 141 -4.11 2.71 0.92
C VAL A 141 -5.38 3.30 0.30
N ILE A 142 -5.48 4.63 0.20
CA ILE A 142 -6.61 5.28 -0.47
C ILE A 142 -6.55 5.00 -1.98
N ASN A 143 -5.37 5.12 -2.57
CA ASN A 143 -5.21 4.98 -4.00
C ASN A 143 -5.38 3.54 -4.48
N LEU A 144 -5.11 2.53 -3.63
CA LEU A 144 -5.49 1.15 -3.92
C LEU A 144 -6.99 1.02 -4.23
N ALA A 145 -7.85 1.72 -3.49
CA ALA A 145 -9.30 1.72 -3.74
C ALA A 145 -9.66 2.39 -5.07
N MET A 146 -8.98 3.49 -5.40
CA MET A 146 -9.17 4.17 -6.68
C MET A 146 -8.73 3.30 -7.87
N ILE A 147 -7.58 2.64 -7.75
CA ILE A 147 -7.06 1.74 -8.78
C ILE A 147 -8.00 0.55 -8.97
N GLU A 148 -8.45 -0.08 -7.88
CA GLU A 148 -9.42 -1.19 -7.97
C GLU A 148 -10.68 -0.74 -8.71
N ALA A 149 -11.24 0.42 -8.37
CA ALA A 149 -12.43 0.96 -9.02
C ALA A 149 -12.22 1.20 -10.53
N LEU A 150 -11.07 1.75 -10.94
CA LEU A 150 -10.73 1.97 -12.36
C LEU A 150 -10.56 0.65 -13.13
N LEU A 151 -9.95 -0.36 -12.50
CA LEU A 151 -9.81 -1.70 -13.07
C LEU A 151 -11.19 -2.37 -13.24
N ASP A 152 -12.09 -2.24 -12.26
CA ASP A 152 -13.42 -2.84 -12.30
C ASP A 152 -14.33 -2.15 -13.32
N ALA A 153 -14.21 -0.82 -13.47
CA ALA A 153 -14.95 -0.05 -14.46
C ALA A 153 -14.46 -0.25 -15.91
N ASN A 154 -13.34 -0.95 -16.12
CA ASN A 154 -12.60 -0.98 -17.40
C ASN A 154 -12.25 0.43 -17.95
N ASN A 155 -12.22 1.44 -17.08
CA ASN A 155 -11.99 2.82 -17.45
C ASN A 155 -10.49 3.14 -17.37
N LEU A 156 -9.70 2.47 -18.20
CA LEU A 156 -8.26 2.65 -18.25
C LEU A 156 -7.89 3.58 -19.41
N PRO A 157 -6.97 4.54 -19.21
CA PRO A 157 -6.43 5.30 -20.32
C PRO A 157 -5.80 4.34 -21.32
N VAL A 158 -6.10 4.53 -22.60
CA VAL A 158 -5.50 3.74 -23.68
C VAL A 158 -3.99 3.92 -23.59
N ALA A 159 -3.28 2.81 -23.36
CA ALA A 159 -1.82 2.82 -23.28
C ALA A 159 -1.26 3.46 -24.56
N ASN A 160 -0.51 4.55 -24.43
CA ASN A 160 0.09 5.24 -25.56
C ASN A 160 1.06 4.26 -26.27
N PRO A 161 0.81 3.86 -27.53
CA PRO A 161 1.62 2.87 -28.24
C PRO A 161 3.06 3.32 -28.55
N ALA A 162 3.45 4.54 -28.17
CA ALA A 162 4.75 5.12 -28.46
C ALA A 162 5.94 4.58 -27.61
N ARG A 163 5.80 3.50 -26.85
CA ARG A 163 6.91 2.81 -26.17
C ARG A 163 7.13 1.38 -26.67
N THR A 164 6.98 1.14 -27.96
CA THR A 164 7.68 0.04 -28.64
C THR A 164 9.05 0.54 -29.04
N VAL A 165 10.03 0.43 -28.13
CA VAL A 165 11.43 0.71 -28.47
C VAL A 165 11.88 -0.34 -29.48
N LYS A 166 12.35 0.15 -30.63
CA LYS A 166 13.00 -0.63 -31.68
C LYS A 166 14.15 -1.45 -31.09
N LEU A 167 14.13 -2.76 -31.28
CA LEU A 167 15.34 -3.58 -31.21
C LEU A 167 16.09 -3.36 -32.53
N GLY A 168 17.21 -2.65 -32.44
CA GLY A 168 18.33 -2.78 -33.37
C GLY A 168 19.36 -3.74 -32.77
#